data_AF-A0A2P6W5A7-F1
#
_entry.id   AF-A0A2P6W5A7-F1
#
_cell.length_a   1.000
_cell.length_b   1.000
_cell.length_c   1.000
_cell.angle_alpha   90.00
_cell.angle_beta   90.00
_cell.angle_gamma   90.00
#
_symmetry.space_group_name_H-M   'P 1'
#
loop_
_entity.id
_entity.type
_entity.pdbx_description
1 polymer ?
#
loop_
_entity_poly.entity_id
_entity_poly.type
_entity_poly.pdbx_seq_one_letter_code
_entity_poly.pdbx_strand_id
1 'polypeptide(L)' 'MSRVKEEKDIVAPGDTVFDGDELYANSGVYIEDDKIISKYTGVVEYGQNSVRVVPMSGRYLPEEGDIIIAEIS' A
#
# COMPACT_ATOMS: atom_id res chain seq x y z
N MET A 1 9.98 12.89 11.24
CA MET A 1 9.01 12.05 10.52
C MET A 1 9.64 10.68 10.37
N SER A 2 8.94 9.64 10.80
CA SER A 2 9.52 8.32 11.04
C SER A 2 8.68 7.24 10.38
N ARG A 3 9.35 6.23 9.83
CA ARG A 3 8.71 4.96 9.52
C ARG A 3 8.07 4.43 10.80
N VAL A 4 6.75 4.29 10.78
CA VAL A 4 5.99 3.71 11.90
C VAL A 4 6.02 2.19 11.78
N LYS A 5 6.07 1.69 10.54
CA LYS A 5 6.22 0.28 10.18
C LYS A 5 7.45 0.10 9.29
N GLU A 6 8.17 -0.99 9.50
CA GLU A 6 9.35 -1.34 8.71
C GLU A 6 9.00 -2.20 7.49
N GLU A 7 9.99 -2.36 6.62
CA GLU A 7 9.90 -3.25 5.45
C GLU A 7 9.49 -4.67 5.89
N LYS A 8 8.46 -5.22 5.24
CA LYS A 8 7.85 -6.53 5.53
C LYS A 8 7.04 -6.65 6.83
N ASP A 9 6.77 -5.54 7.53
CA ASP A 9 5.83 -5.58 8.65
C ASP A 9 4.42 -5.95 8.19
N ILE A 10 3.72 -6.70 9.04
CA ILE A 10 2.30 -6.98 8.88
C ILE A 10 1.51 -5.80 9.43
N VAL A 11 0.53 -5.34 8.65
CA VAL A 11 -0.37 -4.24 8.99
C VAL A 11 -1.82 -4.67 8.85
N ALA A 12 -2.70 -3.99 9.57
CA ALA A 12 -4.15 -4.05 9.44
C ALA A 12 -4.70 -2.77 8.77
N PRO A 13 -5.95 -2.77 8.26
CA PRO A 13 -6.60 -1.56 7.77
C PRO A 13 -6.66 -0.50 8.87
N GLY A 14 -6.25 0.73 8.54
CA GLY A 14 -6.18 1.84 9.49
C GLY A 14 -4.82 2.00 10.19
N ASP A 15 -3.90 1.05 10.07
CA ASP A 15 -2.56 1.20 10.62
C ASP A 15 -1.78 2.28 9.87
N THR A 16 -1.18 3.21 10.61
CA THR A 16 -0.22 4.16 10.06
C THR A 16 1.07 3.42 9.71
N VAL A 17 1.49 3.52 8.45
CA VAL A 17 2.71 2.93 7.91
C VAL A 17 3.85 3.93 7.99
N PHE A 18 3.57 5.18 7.61
CA PHE A 18 4.53 6.28 7.58
C PHE A 18 3.89 7.56 8.10
N ASP A 19 4.63 8.31 8.91
CA ASP A 19 4.21 9.61 9.45
C ASP A 19 5.07 10.70 8.79
N GLY A 20 4.49 11.43 7.84
CA GLY A 20 5.14 12.43 6.98
C GLY A 20 4.65 12.39 5.52
N ASP A 21 4.97 13.45 4.78
CA ASP A 21 4.57 13.69 3.37
C ASP A 21 5.71 13.45 2.35
N GLU A 22 6.86 12.98 2.82
CA GLU A 22 8.09 12.78 2.01
C GLU A 22 7.99 11.60 1.02
N LEU A 23 7.13 10.62 1.31
CA LEU A 23 6.94 9.43 0.49
C LEU A 23 5.62 9.48 -0.28
N TYR A 24 5.65 8.99 -1.52
CA TYR A 24 4.44 8.79 -2.30
C TYR A 24 3.64 7.58 -1.79
N ALA A 25 2.36 7.78 -1.52
CA ALA A 25 1.43 6.70 -1.20
C ALA A 25 1.04 5.94 -2.48
N ASN A 26 1.51 4.70 -2.61
CA ASN A 26 1.23 3.84 -3.75
C ASN A 26 0.06 2.87 -3.44
N SER A 27 -0.08 1.76 -4.16
CA SER A 27 -1.18 0.82 -3.99
C SER A 27 -1.33 0.30 -2.55
N GLY A 28 -2.56 0.04 -2.13
CA GLY A 28 -2.84 -0.50 -0.79
C GLY A 28 -2.75 0.48 0.39
N VAL A 29 -2.42 1.75 0.15
CA VAL A 29 -2.41 2.81 1.17
C VAL A 29 -3.24 4.03 0.75
N TYR A 30 -3.57 4.91 1.68
CA TYR A 30 -4.08 6.27 1.44
C TYR A 30 -3.37 7.29 2.32
N ILE A 31 -3.52 8.57 1.98
CA ILE A 31 -3.01 9.68 2.77
C ILE A 31 -4.16 10.30 3.55
N GLU A 32 -3.94 10.56 4.84
CA GLU A 32 -4.83 11.31 5.72
C GLU A 32 -3.98 12.03 6.77
N ASP A 33 -4.20 13.34 6.96
CA ASP A 33 -3.46 14.18 7.93
C ASP A 33 -1.93 14.00 7.91
N ASP A 34 -1.33 14.10 6.71
CA ASP A 34 0.12 13.93 6.49
C ASP A 34 0.67 12.56 6.91
N LYS A 35 -0.19 11.54 7.00
CA LYS A 35 0.18 10.15 7.29
C LYS A 35 -0.22 9.25 6.16
N ILE A 36 0.59 8.22 5.94
CA ILE A 36 0.28 7.13 5.01
C ILE A 36 -0.28 5.96 5.80
N ILE A 37 -1.52 5.59 5.50
CA ILE A 37 -2.32 4.63 6.25
C ILE A 37 -2.68 3.44 5.37
N SER A 38 -2.63 2.24 5.94
CA SER A 38 -2.98 1.01 5.25
C SER A 38 -4.49 0.90 4.98
N LYS A 39 -4.84 0.48 3.76
CA LYS A 39 -6.22 0.09 3.39
C LYS A 39 -6.53 -1.37 3.71
N TYR A 40 -5.50 -2.21 3.83
CA TYR A 40 -5.64 -3.66 3.81
C TYR A 40 -4.87 -4.33 4.95
N THR A 41 -5.27 -5.56 5.26
CA THR A 41 -4.38 -6.47 5.98
C THR A 41 -3.33 -6.99 5.00
N GLY A 42 -2.06 -6.68 5.26
CA GLY A 42 -1.03 -6.84 4.25
C GLY A 42 0.39 -6.71 4.78
N VAL A 43 1.33 -6.69 3.84
CA VAL A 43 2.76 -6.55 4.08
C VAL A 43 3.22 -5.20 3.54
N VAL A 44 3.97 -4.45 4.36
CA VAL A 44 4.53 -3.15 3.96
C VAL A 44 5.72 -3.37 3.01
N GLU A 45 5.75 -2.62 1.91
CA GLU A 45 6.89 -2.56 0.99
C GLU A 45 7.24 -1.10 0.68
N TYR A 46 8.52 -0.77 0.85
CA TYR A 46 9.09 0.52 0.49
C TYR A 46 9.77 0.47 -0.88
N GLY A 47 9.34 1.38 -1.77
CA GLY A 47 10.05 1.69 -3.01
C GLY A 47 11.16 2.72 -2.79
N GLN A 48 11.70 3.28 -3.89
CA GLN A 48 12.70 4.34 -3.79
C GLN A 48 12.15 5.58 -3.09
N ASN A 49 10.98 6.07 -3.51
CA ASN A 49 10.31 7.27 -2.98
C ASN A 49 8.82 7.00 -2.70
N SER A 50 8.44 5.75 -2.44
CA SER A 50 7.04 5.38 -2.23
C SER A 50 6.91 4.28 -1.19
N VAL A 51 5.71 4.13 -0.67
CA VAL A 51 5.33 3.01 0.18
C VAL A 51 4.01 2.42 -0.28
N ARG A 52 3.90 1.10 -0.23
CA ARG A 52 2.68 0.36 -0.54
C ARG A 52 2.42 -0.70 0.52
N VAL A 53 1.19 -1.21 0.53
CA VAL A 53 0.83 -2.41 1.29
C VAL A 53 0.33 -3.46 0.32
N VAL A 54 1.02 -4.59 0.26
CA VAL A 54 0.60 -5.76 -0.52
C VAL A 54 -0.43 -6.55 0.29
N PRO A 55 -1.70 -6.65 -0.16
CA PRO A 55 -2.73 -7.36 0.58
C PRO A 55 -2.41 -8.86 0.67
N MET A 56 -2.68 -9.49 1.82
CA MET A 56 -2.52 -10.95 1.96
C MET A 56 -3.60 -11.76 1.24
N SER A 57 -4.72 -11.12 0.91
CA SER A 57 -5.84 -11.73 0.18
C SER A 57 -6.63 -10.66 -0.54
N GLY A 58 -7.36 -11.03 -1.59
CA GLY A 58 -8.19 -10.11 -2.35
C GLY A 58 -8.39 -10.53 -3.79
N ARG A 59 -9.09 -9.69 -4.54
CA ARG A 59 -9.14 -9.80 -6.00
C ARG A 59 -7.91 -9.12 -6.60
N TYR A 60 -7.70 -9.37 -7.88
CA TYR A 60 -6.76 -8.61 -8.68
C TYR A 60 -7.08 -7.10 -8.62
N LEU A 61 -6.06 -6.30 -8.30
CA LEU A 61 -6.09 -4.84 -8.25
C LEU A 61 -5.41 -4.34 -9.54
N PRO A 62 -6.18 -3.88 -10.54
CA PRO A 62 -5.60 -3.53 -11.84
C PRO A 62 -4.68 -2.33 -11.75
N GLU A 63 -3.50 -2.45 -12.35
CA GLU A 63 -2.55 -1.35 -12.55
C GLU A 63 -2.39 -1.02 -14.04
N GLU A 64 -1.97 0.21 -14.34
CA GLU A 64 -1.77 0.64 -15.73
C GLU A 64 -0.70 -0.21 -16.41
N GLY A 65 -1.03 -0.74 -17.59
CA GLY A 65 -0.11 -1.56 -18.38
C GLY A 65 -0.20 -3.07 -18.10
N ASP A 66 -1.06 -3.50 -17.16
CA ASP A 66 -1.25 -4.92 -16.93
C ASP A 66 -1.85 -5.65 -18.14
N ILE A 67 -1.22 -6.76 -18.50
CA ILE A 67 -1.72 -7.68 -19.53
C ILE A 67 -2.57 -8.75 -18.84
N ILE A 68 -3.88 -8.73 -19.09
CA ILE A 68 -4.84 -9.66 -18.46
C ILE A 68 -5.42 -10.66 -19.46
N ILE A 69 -5.90 -11.79 -18.95
CA ILE A 69 -6.74 -12.75 -19.67
C ILE A 69 -8.13 -12.70 -19.03
N ALA A 70 -9.18 -12.48 -19.83
CA ALA A 70 -10.55 -12.35 -19.35
C ALA A 70 -11.52 -13.25 -20.14
N GLU A 71 -12.66 -13.58 -19.53
CA GLU A 71 -13.80 -14.24 -20.15
C GLU A 71 -14.90 -13.21 -20.45
N ILE A 72 -15.54 -13.31 -21.61
CA ILE A 72 -16.67 -12.44 -22.00
C ILE A 72 -17.97 -13.11 -21.51
N SER A 73 -18.72 -12.43 -20.64
CA SER A 73 -20.00 -12.89 -20.07
C SER A 73 -21.20 -12.11 -20.60
#